data_AF-A0A2T1EES4-F1
#
_entry.id   AF-A0A2T1EES4-F1
#
_cell.length_a   1.000
_cell.length_b   1.000
_cell.length_c   1.000
_cell.angle_alpha   90.00
_cell.angle_beta   90.00
_cell.angle_gamma   90.00
#
_symmetry.space_group_name_H-M   'P 1'
#
loop_
_entity.id
_entity.type
_entity.pdbx_description
1 polymer ?
#
loop_
_entity_poly.entity_id
_entity_poly.type
_entity_poly.pdbx_seq_one_letter_code
_entity_poly.pdbx_strand_id
1 'polypeptide(L)'
;MKTTIEIDNSLITNALQATGLTAQQEVVELALNLLIQMKNQQNLRALRGKLAWDGDLDRMRTDDDSDREQFFFEVAGIWEKKISP
;
A
#
# COMPACT_ATOMS: atom_id res chain seq x y z
N MET A 1 11.64 2.51 26.23
CA MET A 1 11.35 3.05 27.58
C MET A 1 10.01 2.46 28.02
N LYS A 2 9.88 1.95 29.25
CA LYS A 2 8.60 1.44 29.75
C LYS A 2 7.85 2.57 30.46
N THR A 3 6.60 2.77 30.10
CA THR A 3 5.75 3.82 30.66
C THR A 3 4.36 3.26 30.92
N THR A 4 3.78 3.64 32.05
CA THR A 4 2.38 3.30 32.37
C THR A 4 1.50 4.44 31.88
N ILE A 5 0.51 4.10 31.06
CA ILE A 5 -0.45 5.05 30.48
C ILE A 5 -1.86 4.48 30.64
N GLU A 6 -2.83 5.35 30.92
CA GLU A 6 -4.24 4.97 30.96
C GLU A 6 -4.83 5.09 29.55
N ILE A 7 -5.46 4.01 29.08
CA ILE A 7 -6.09 3.93 27.76
C ILE A 7 -7.50 3.38 27.95
N ASP A 8 -8.46 3.91 27.20
CA ASP A 8 -9.81 3.38 27.16
C ASP A 8 -9.80 1.89 26.74
N ASN A 9 -10.44 1.05 27.55
CA ASN A 9 -10.45 -0.39 27.33
C ASN A 9 -11.22 -0.80 26.05
N SER A 10 -12.27 -0.06 25.70
CA SER A 10 -13.00 -0.30 24.45
C SER A 10 -12.13 0.00 23.22
N LEU A 11 -11.32 1.07 23.30
CA LEU A 11 -10.43 1.46 22.22
C LEU A 11 -9.35 0.39 21.98
N ILE A 12 -8.67 -0.07 23.03
CA ILE A 12 -7.61 -1.07 22.87
C ILE A 12 -8.17 -2.42 22.43
N THR A 13 -9.36 -2.79 22.91
CA THR A 13 -10.04 -4.03 22.50
C THR A 13 -10.37 -4.01 21.01
N ASN A 14 -10.95 -2.92 20.52
CA ASN A 14 -11.26 -2.75 19.10
C ASN A 14 -9.98 -2.76 18.25
N ALA A 15 -8.91 -2.11 18.73
CA ALA A 15 -7.65 -2.08 18.01
C ALA A 15 -6.97 -3.46 17.95
N LEU A 16 -6.99 -4.25 19.04
CA LEU A 16 -6.50 -5.63 19.06
C LEU A 16 -7.28 -6.50 18.07
N GLN A 17 -8.62 -6.41 18.08
CA GLN A 17 -9.46 -7.15 17.14
C GLN A 17 -9.21 -6.75 15.67
N ALA A 18 -9.07 -5.46 15.39
CA ALA A 18 -8.85 -4.95 14.03
C ALA A 18 -7.46 -5.29 13.49
N THR A 19 -6.44 -5.34 14.36
CA THR A 19 -5.04 -5.60 13.96
C THR A 19 -4.67 -7.08 14.05
N GLY A 20 -5.44 -7.89 14.78
CA GLY A 20 -5.11 -9.28 15.08
C GLY A 20 -3.95 -9.45 16.07
N LEU A 21 -3.50 -8.36 16.71
CA LEU A 21 -2.43 -8.38 17.69
C LEU A 21 -2.93 -8.86 19.05
N THR A 22 -2.04 -9.44 19.84
CA THR A 22 -2.36 -9.98 21.17
C THR A 22 -1.90 -9.07 22.31
N ALA A 23 -0.89 -8.24 22.08
CA ALA A 23 -0.32 -7.38 23.12
C ALA A 23 -0.71 -5.91 22.92
N GLN A 24 -1.12 -5.27 24.01
CA GLN A 24 -1.46 -3.83 24.01
C GLN A 24 -0.26 -2.97 23.59
N GLN A 25 0.96 -3.35 24.02
CA GLN A 25 2.18 -2.63 23.68
C GLN A 25 2.42 -2.60 22.16
N GLU A 26 2.21 -3.73 21.47
CA GLU A 26 2.39 -3.82 20.02
C GLU A 26 1.40 -2.95 19.27
N VAL A 27 0.15 -2.91 19.73
CA VAL A 27 -0.89 -2.03 19.18
C VAL A 27 -0.51 -0.55 19.36
N VAL A 28 -0.01 -0.17 20.53
CA VAL A 28 0.44 1.21 20.79
C VAL A 28 1.62 1.57 19.89
N GLU A 29 2.61 0.69 19.75
CA GLU A 29 3.77 0.94 18.89
C GLU A 29 3.39 1.05 17.41
N LEU A 30 2.51 0.17 16.93
CA LEU A 30 1.94 0.25 15.59
C LEU A 30 1.20 1.57 15.35
N ALA A 31 0.35 1.99 16.31
CA ALA A 31 -0.41 3.21 16.22
C ALA A 31 0.49 4.47 16.18
N LEU A 32 1.56 4.50 16.98
CA LEU A 32 2.53 5.59 16.98
C LEU A 32 3.30 5.67 15.65
N ASN A 33 3.75 4.54 15.13
CA ASN A 33 4.40 4.49 13.81
C ASN A 33 3.47 4.99 12.70
N LEU A 34 2.21 4.56 12.71
CA LEU A 34 1.20 5.01 11.76
C LEU A 34 0.98 6.52 11.85
N LEU A 35 0.89 7.08 13.06
CA LEU A 35 0.74 8.51 13.27
C LEU A 35 1.89 9.31 12.65
N ILE A 36 3.13 8.88 12.86
CA ILE A 36 4.32 9.52 12.27
C ILE A 36 4.25 9.44 10.74
N GLN A 37 3.95 8.27 10.19
CA GLN A 37 3.82 8.08 8.74
C GLN A 37 2.76 9.01 8.13
N MET A 38 1.59 9.11 8.77
CA MET A 38 0.51 9.99 8.34
C MET A 38 0.93 11.47 8.37
N LYS A 39 1.67 11.90 9.39
CA LYS A 39 2.20 13.27 9.50
C LYS A 39 3.24 13.58 8.43
N ASN A 40 4.13 12.63 8.13
CA ASN A 40 5.09 12.79 7.03
C ASN A 40 4.38 12.92 5.68
N GLN A 41 3.31 12.16 5.44
CA GLN A 41 2.49 12.29 4.24
C GLN A 41 1.70 13.62 4.19
N GLN A 42 1.34 14.24 5.32
CA GLN A 42 0.66 15.54 5.31
C GLN A 42 1.52 16.63 4.67
N ASN A 43 2.84 16.60 4.86
CA ASN A 43 3.75 17.56 4.20
C ASN A 43 3.72 17.40 2.68
N LEU A 44 3.61 16.17 2.17
CA LEU A 44 3.42 15.91 0.74
C LEU A 44 2.06 16.43 0.25
N ARG A 45 1.01 16.29 1.04
CA ARG A 45 -0.32 16.85 0.71
C ARG A 45 -0.31 18.37 0.62
N ALA A 46 0.57 19.05 1.37
CA ALA A 46 0.74 20.51 1.26
C ALA A 46 1.41 20.98 -0.05
N LEU A 47 2.02 20.05 -0.80
CA LEU A 47 2.58 20.30 -2.14
C LEU A 47 1.54 20.07 -3.26
N ARG A 48 0.33 19.59 -2.93
CA ARG A 48 -0.75 19.36 -3.89
C ARG A 48 -1.14 20.69 -4.56
N GLY A 49 -1.10 20.73 -5.89
CA GLY A 49 -1.37 21.94 -6.68
C GLY A 49 -0.22 22.95 -6.77
N LYS A 50 0.91 22.71 -6.07
CA LYS A 50 2.12 23.54 -6.17
C LYS A 50 3.16 22.94 -7.12
N LEU A 51 3.17 21.62 -7.27
CA LEU A 51 4.01 20.95 -8.26
C LEU A 51 3.30 20.98 -9.62
N ALA A 52 4.00 21.48 -10.64
CA ALA A 52 3.62 21.24 -12.02
C ALA A 52 3.77 19.75 -12.30
N TRP A 53 2.66 19.11 -12.59
CA TRP A 53 2.66 17.73 -13.02
C TRP A 53 2.83 17.70 -14.54
N ASP A 54 3.93 17.09 -15.01
CA ASP A 54 4.24 16.93 -16.42
C ASP A 54 3.88 15.49 -16.82
N GLY A 55 2.65 15.31 -17.31
CA GLY A 55 2.11 14.01 -17.70
C GLY A 55 0.81 14.18 -18.49
N ASP A 56 0.48 13.18 -19.30
CA ASP A 56 -0.75 13.13 -20.08
C ASP A 56 -1.73 12.16 -19.40
N LEU A 57 -2.79 12.70 -18.78
CA LEU A 57 -3.79 11.91 -18.03
C LEU A 57 -4.57 10.98 -18.96
N ASP A 58 -4.83 11.43 -20.17
CA ASP A 58 -5.66 10.69 -21.12
C ASP A 58 -4.87 9.50 -21.64
N ARG A 59 -3.56 9.68 -21.91
CA ARG A 59 -2.66 8.56 -22.25
C ARG A 59 -2.61 7.50 -21.15
N MET A 60 -2.44 7.89 -19.89
CA MET A 60 -2.36 6.94 -18.77
C MET A 60 -3.68 6.19 -18.49
N ARG A 61 -4.82 6.74 -18.91
CA ARG A 61 -6.13 6.11 -18.78
C ARG A 61 -6.50 5.22 -19.97
N THR A 62 -5.89 5.48 -21.12
CA THR A 62 -6.16 4.81 -22.40
C THR A 62 -5.11 3.74 -22.71
N ASP A 63 -4.11 3.56 -21.85
CA ASP A 63 -3.35 2.30 -21.79
C ASP A 63 -4.32 1.19 -21.35
N ASP A 64 -5.17 0.76 -22.28
CA ASP A 64 -5.96 -0.46 -22.19
C ASP A 64 -4.97 -1.61 -22.02
N ASP A 65 -5.19 -2.46 -21.02
CA ASP A 65 -4.43 -3.70 -20.77
C ASP A 65 -4.45 -4.68 -21.97
N SER A 66 -5.04 -4.32 -23.11
CA SER A 66 -5.07 -5.09 -24.37
C SER A 66 -3.70 -5.37 -24.96
N ASP A 67 -2.67 -4.59 -24.61
CA ASP A 67 -1.29 -4.84 -25.06
C ASP A 67 -0.59 -5.95 -24.25
N ARG A 68 -1.10 -6.30 -23.06
CA ARG A 68 -0.50 -7.36 -22.22
C ARG A 68 -0.87 -8.77 -22.64
N GLU A 69 -1.97 -8.96 -23.38
CA GLU A 69 -2.34 -10.27 -23.91
C GLU A 69 -1.44 -10.68 -25.08
N GLN A 70 -1.01 -9.75 -25.93
CA GLN A 70 -0.11 -10.06 -27.05
C GLN A 70 1.26 -10.55 -26.57
N PHE A 71 1.78 -9.97 -25.49
CA PHE A 71 3.07 -10.37 -24.91
C PHE A 71 3.01 -11.78 -24.28
N PHE A 72 1.87 -12.17 -23.70
CA PHE A 72 1.68 -13.49 -23.13
C PHE A 72 1.64 -14.59 -24.21
N PHE A 73 0.99 -14.35 -25.35
CA PHE A 73 0.97 -15.31 -26.46
C PHE A 73 2.30 -15.40 -27.22
N GLU A 74 3.05 -14.29 -27.33
CA GLU A 74 4.39 -14.29 -27.95
C GLU A 74 5.42 -15.05 -27.09
N VAL A 75 5.39 -14.88 -25.77
CA VAL A 75 6.26 -15.62 -24.85
C VAL A 75 5.83 -17.09 -24.71
N ALA A 76 4.52 -17.39 -24.68
CA ALA A 76 4.01 -18.76 -24.61
C ALA A 76 4.27 -19.56 -25.90
N GLY A 77 4.22 -18.92 -27.08
CA GLY A 77 4.51 -19.55 -28.37
C GLY A 77 5.96 -20.01 -28.56
N ILE A 78 6.89 -19.53 -27.72
CA ILE A 78 8.30 -19.97 -27.73
C ILE A 78 8.48 -21.27 -26.92
N TRP A 79 7.60 -21.56 -25.93
CA TRP A 79 7.72 -22.74 -25.07
C TRP A 79 7.07 -24.01 -25.63
N GLU A 80 6.12 -23.90 -26.55
CA GLU A 80 5.41 -25.07 -27.11
C GLU A 80 6.29 -25.90 -28.07
N LYS A 81 7.38 -25.31 -28.59
CA LYS A 81 8.29 -25.99 -29.54
C LYS A 81 9.41 -26.81 -28.89
N LYS A 82 9.40 -27.00 -27.57
CA LYS A 82 10.48 -27.70 -26.86
C LYS A 82 10.06 -28.82 -25.90
N ILE A 83 8.79 -29.24 -25.92
CA ILE A 83 8.33 -30.37 -25.10
C ILE A 83 7.41 -31.29 -25.91
N SER A 84 8.01 -32.15 -26.73
CA SER A 84 7.56 -33.55 -26.89
C SER A 84 8.63 -34.38 -27.62
N PRO A 85 8.66 -35.70 -27.37
CA PRO A 85 9.88 -36.53 -27.32
C PRO A 85 10.50 -36.88 -28.68
#